data_AF-A0A7C5GKE4-F1
#
_entry.id   AF-A0A7C5GKE4-F1
#
_cell.length_a   1.000
_cell.length_b   1.000
_cell.length_c   1.000
_cell.angle_alpha   90.00
_cell.angle_beta   90.00
_cell.angle_gamma   90.00
#
_symmetry.space_group_name_H-M   'P 1'
#
loop_
_entity.id
_entity.type
_entity.pdbx_description
1 polymer ?
#
loop_
_entity_poly.entity_id
_entity_poly.type
_entity_poly.pdbx_seq_one_letter_code
_entity_poly.pdbx_strand_id
1 'polypeptide(L)'
;MKPFINWVAKELNRLQQPVTLGVLVEGLSACNPMERPMGRIGAFLLFLMLFLPLGVHVSFAQGPDTRVLVAQNGQNPQRIEVAQNRTLFDLLFGPRQASPPPTTRRQTPTRRTTAPAPSPAAPSVAEEDLVEKAEEATRLAVFGDSLAIDLAKAFERAFADDPNLVVLGKGVGSSGFVRDDFFDWGQALKEEIAADSFDIAVIIIGVNDKQAIGRARPLSDEWKALYLERLNAFLNQLRDANKPVIWIGLPPMRATSYSNSISEISSLHRLASIAAGVEFVDIYERFVDENGDYTSRGPNLNGEDALMRKGDGIHFSSAGSDKVVFFARQALRAFYRGGSLNLNISDPLEGTDALAMVRLPFQGNGHFRLLEVAGAVIALSNEPARAAELVLREAAPQSSDPFDADQLMLAPIGRADDFGVGVDRAAQDNLDASAKQNIAGPDVPTN
;
A
#
# COMPACT_ATOMS: atom_id res chain seq x y z
N MET A 1 24.13 13.33 16.95
CA MET A 1 24.33 11.94 17.40
C MET A 1 24.28 11.76 18.91
N LYS A 2 25.13 12.40 19.73
CA LYS A 2 25.07 12.28 21.22
C LYS A 2 23.71 12.61 21.89
N PRO A 3 22.93 13.64 21.46
CA PRO A 3 21.63 13.91 22.08
C PRO A 3 20.57 12.84 21.75
N PHE A 4 20.68 12.18 20.60
CA PHE A 4 19.77 11.11 20.18
C PHE A 4 20.01 9.83 20.98
N ILE A 5 21.29 9.48 21.21
CA ILE A 5 21.67 8.31 22.02
C ILE A 5 21.22 8.49 23.49
N ASN A 6 21.36 9.70 24.04
CA ASN A 6 20.91 9.99 25.41
C ASN A 6 19.39 9.95 25.55
N TRP A 7 18.64 10.31 24.50
CA TRP A 7 17.18 10.21 24.51
C TRP A 7 16.72 8.75 24.44
N VAL A 8 17.31 7.93 23.55
CA VAL A 8 17.03 6.49 23.44
C VAL A 8 17.34 5.75 24.74
N ALA A 9 18.46 6.06 25.40
CA ALA A 9 18.81 5.44 26.68
C ALA A 9 17.82 5.79 27.80
N LYS A 10 17.27 7.01 27.79
CA LYS A 10 16.30 7.47 28.79
C LYS A 10 14.92 6.81 28.60
N GLU A 11 14.51 6.56 27.35
CA GLU A 11 13.23 5.93 27.05
C GLU A 11 13.26 4.42 27.32
N LEU A 12 14.38 3.75 27.03
CA LEU A 12 14.57 2.33 27.35
C LEU A 12 14.55 2.07 28.86
N ASN A 13 15.12 2.97 29.67
CA ASN A 13 15.11 2.84 31.13
C ASN A 13 13.71 3.09 31.75
N ARG A 14 12.82 3.80 31.02
CA ARG A 14 11.44 4.03 31.43
C ARG A 14 10.55 2.81 31.21
N LEU A 15 10.91 1.95 30.25
CA LEU A 15 10.17 0.72 29.89
C LEU A 15 10.57 -0.52 30.72
N GLN A 16 11.62 -0.42 31.55
CA GLN A 16 12.11 -1.53 32.39
C GLN A 16 11.62 -1.54 33.85
N GLN A 17 10.71 -0.63 34.23
CA GLN A 17 10.14 -0.60 35.59
C GLN A 17 8.94 -1.55 35.68
N PRO A 18 8.91 -2.54 36.62
CA PRO A 18 7.75 -3.38 36.82
C PRO A 18 6.61 -2.60 37.47
N VAL A 19 5.43 -2.63 36.84
CA VAL A 19 4.18 -2.10 37.42
C VAL A 19 3.66 -3.08 38.46
N THR A 20 3.73 -2.70 39.74
CA THR A 20 3.09 -3.44 40.84
C THR A 20 1.57 -3.39 40.74
N LEU A 21 0.95 -4.53 40.44
CA LEU A 21 -0.49 -4.74 40.46
C LEU A 21 -0.91 -5.12 41.90
N GLY A 22 -1.55 -4.18 42.60
CA GLY A 22 -2.13 -4.42 43.93
C GLY A 22 -3.48 -5.12 43.84
N VAL A 23 -3.52 -6.38 44.27
CA VAL A 23 -4.74 -7.15 44.55
C VAL A 23 -5.22 -6.77 45.96
N LEU A 24 -6.51 -6.46 46.13
CA LEU A 24 -7.17 -6.46 47.44
C LEU A 24 -8.45 -7.30 47.35
N VAL A 25 -8.49 -8.36 48.17
CA VAL A 25 -9.63 -9.23 48.43
C VAL A 25 -9.92 -9.18 49.94
N GLU A 26 -11.18 -9.46 50.29
CA GLU A 26 -11.81 -9.58 51.64
C GLU A 26 -12.56 -8.33 52.13
N GLY A 27 -13.79 -8.39 52.65
CA GLY A 27 -14.62 -9.51 53.10
C GLY A 27 -16.04 -9.06 53.52
N LEU A 28 -16.90 -10.05 53.74
CA LEU A 28 -18.37 -10.06 53.89
C LEU A 28 -18.99 -9.31 55.10
N SER A 29 -20.28 -8.92 54.96
CA SER A 29 -21.45 -9.17 55.86
C SER A 29 -22.48 -8.03 55.74
N ALA A 30 -23.81 -8.14 55.81
CA ALA A 30 -24.81 -9.21 55.86
C ALA A 30 -26.22 -8.55 55.69
N CYS A 31 -27.28 -9.37 55.54
CA CYS A 31 -28.72 -9.10 55.76
C CYS A 31 -29.63 -8.46 54.68
N ASN A 32 -30.21 -9.37 53.86
CA ASN A 32 -31.65 -9.66 53.65
C ASN A 32 -32.67 -8.64 53.03
N PRO A 33 -33.80 -9.15 52.46
CA PRO A 33 -34.45 -8.62 51.26
C PRO A 33 -35.83 -7.99 51.50
N MET A 34 -36.40 -7.28 50.50
CA MET A 34 -37.77 -7.48 50.00
C MET A 34 -38.20 -6.47 48.92
N GLU A 35 -38.91 -7.02 47.92
CA GLU A 35 -40.09 -6.48 47.21
C GLU A 35 -40.00 -5.30 46.21
N ARG A 36 -40.35 -5.63 44.96
CA ARG A 36 -40.93 -4.77 43.89
C ARG A 36 -42.36 -4.33 44.31
N PRO A 37 -43.09 -3.36 43.67
CA PRO A 37 -43.11 -3.08 42.23
C PRO A 37 -43.46 -1.65 41.72
N MET A 38 -43.40 -1.52 40.39
CA MET A 38 -43.99 -0.56 39.45
C MET A 38 -44.86 0.62 39.93
N GLY A 39 -44.68 1.79 39.28
CA GLY A 39 -45.83 2.62 38.89
C GLY A 39 -45.60 4.12 38.65
N ARG A 40 -45.63 4.50 37.37
CA ARG A 40 -46.39 5.64 36.78
C ARG A 40 -45.88 7.10 36.91
N ILE A 41 -45.71 7.69 35.71
CA ILE A 41 -46.39 8.90 35.16
C ILE A 41 -46.26 10.22 35.96
N GLY A 42 -45.75 11.27 35.30
CA GLY A 42 -46.02 12.65 35.72
C GLY A 42 -45.12 13.70 35.08
N ALA A 43 -45.44 14.12 33.86
CA ALA A 43 -45.01 15.40 33.31
C ALA A 43 -45.79 16.56 33.97
N PHE A 44 -45.16 17.75 34.00
CA PHE A 44 -45.66 19.13 34.19
C PHE A 44 -44.66 19.87 35.10
N LEU A 45 -44.24 21.12 34.95
CA LEU A 45 -44.41 22.19 33.95
C LEU A 45 -43.56 23.38 34.49
N LEU A 46 -43.09 24.26 33.60
CA LEU A 46 -43.05 25.72 33.78
C LEU A 46 -42.11 26.35 34.84
N PHE A 47 -41.06 27.05 34.36
CA PHE A 47 -40.82 28.42 34.81
C PHE A 47 -40.55 29.33 33.61
N LEU A 48 -41.21 30.48 33.65
CA LEU A 48 -41.47 31.46 32.60
C LEU A 48 -40.43 32.61 32.66
N MET A 49 -40.13 33.15 31.47
CA MET A 49 -39.59 34.48 31.09
C MET A 49 -39.22 35.51 32.18
N LEU A 50 -38.10 36.23 31.98
CA LEU A 50 -38.06 37.63 31.48
C LEU A 50 -36.60 38.13 31.42
N PHE A 51 -36.18 38.79 30.33
CA PHE A 51 -35.49 40.10 30.27
C PHE A 51 -34.79 40.33 28.91
N LEU A 52 -35.29 41.34 28.18
CA LEU A 52 -34.71 41.97 26.97
C LEU A 52 -33.47 42.82 27.33
N PRO A 53 -32.54 43.07 26.38
CA PRO A 53 -31.42 43.99 26.59
C PRO A 53 -31.77 45.46 26.27
N LEU A 54 -31.28 46.36 27.13
CA LEU A 54 -31.24 47.82 26.95
C LEU A 54 -30.08 48.21 26.01
N GLY A 55 -30.39 49.03 25.00
CA GLY A 55 -29.41 49.73 24.17
C GLY A 55 -29.00 51.09 24.75
N VAL A 56 -27.81 51.56 24.37
CA VAL A 56 -27.35 52.93 24.59
C VAL A 56 -26.97 53.53 23.23
N HIS A 57 -27.51 54.71 22.97
CA HIS A 57 -27.38 55.49 21.73
C HIS A 57 -26.11 56.35 21.70
N VAL A 58 -25.58 56.62 20.50
CA VAL A 58 -24.85 57.87 20.19
C VAL A 58 -25.37 58.45 18.87
N SER A 59 -25.62 59.75 18.88
CA SER A 59 -26.36 60.56 17.91
C SER A 59 -25.54 61.09 16.73
N PHE A 60 -26.30 61.51 15.71
CA PHE A 60 -25.94 62.04 14.38
C PHE A 60 -25.68 63.56 14.33
N ALA A 61 -25.06 64.00 13.22
CA ALA A 61 -25.26 65.31 12.57
C ALA A 61 -24.91 65.15 11.06
N GLN A 62 -25.55 65.74 10.04
CA GLN A 62 -26.73 66.59 9.83
C GLN A 62 -27.09 66.48 8.32
N GLY A 63 -28.38 66.61 7.96
CA GLY A 63 -28.97 66.37 6.62
C GLY A 63 -28.83 67.50 5.59
N PRO A 64 -29.82 67.81 4.70
CA PRO A 64 -31.25 67.43 4.79
C PRO A 64 -32.01 67.08 3.47
N ASP A 65 -33.28 66.69 3.67
CA ASP A 65 -34.48 66.84 2.82
C ASP A 65 -34.65 66.01 1.52
N THR A 66 -35.79 65.38 1.18
CA THR A 66 -37.18 65.47 1.68
C THR A 66 -38.02 64.25 1.22
N ARG A 67 -38.75 63.62 2.17
CA ARG A 67 -40.17 63.18 2.18
C ARG A 67 -40.81 62.37 1.00
N VAL A 68 -41.38 61.17 1.30
CA VAL A 68 -42.86 60.83 1.39
C VAL A 68 -43.30 60.00 0.16
N LEU A 69 -44.11 58.91 0.15
CA LEU A 69 -44.99 58.17 1.07
C LEU A 69 -45.21 56.73 0.51
N VAL A 70 -45.39 55.78 1.43
CA VAL A 70 -46.32 54.61 1.48
C VAL A 70 -47.08 54.20 0.19
N ALA A 71 -47.04 52.91 -0.17
CA ALA A 71 -48.22 52.03 -0.34
C ALA A 71 -47.87 50.59 -0.80
N GLN A 72 -48.81 49.69 -0.51
CA GLN A 72 -48.78 48.24 -0.49
C GLN A 72 -48.84 47.54 -1.88
N ASN A 73 -48.63 46.21 -1.81
CA ASN A 73 -49.22 45.13 -2.60
C ASN A 73 -48.50 44.61 -3.86
N GLY A 74 -48.37 43.27 -3.89
CA GLY A 74 -48.69 42.48 -5.09
C GLY A 74 -47.55 41.73 -5.77
N GLN A 75 -47.39 40.45 -5.40
CA GLN A 75 -47.12 39.28 -6.26
C GLN A 75 -46.04 39.29 -7.38
N ASN A 76 -45.04 38.43 -7.16
CA ASN A 76 -44.28 37.55 -8.10
C ASN A 76 -43.19 38.14 -9.05
N PRO A 77 -42.10 37.37 -9.33
CA PRO A 77 -40.78 37.91 -9.68
C PRO A 77 -40.50 37.97 -11.20
N GLN A 78 -39.69 38.95 -11.62
CA GLN A 78 -38.97 38.90 -12.88
C GLN A 78 -37.47 39.16 -12.70
N ARG A 79 -36.69 38.22 -13.26
CA ARG A 79 -35.28 38.22 -13.67
C ARG A 79 -34.49 39.51 -13.48
N ILE A 80 -33.38 39.41 -12.76
CA ILE A 80 -32.27 40.37 -12.78
C ILE A 80 -31.41 40.06 -14.02
N GLU A 81 -31.28 41.04 -14.91
CA GLU A 81 -30.39 41.04 -16.07
C GLU A 81 -29.06 41.70 -15.68
N VAL A 82 -27.95 41.06 -16.04
CA VAL A 82 -26.58 41.47 -15.69
C VAL A 82 -26.18 42.73 -16.47
N ALA A 83 -25.87 43.82 -15.77
CA ALA A 83 -25.39 45.06 -16.36
C ALA A 83 -23.97 44.89 -16.95
N GLN A 84 -23.80 45.17 -18.24
CA GLN A 84 -22.49 45.19 -18.90
C GLN A 84 -21.81 46.57 -18.74
N ASN A 85 -20.52 46.54 -18.38
CA ASN A 85 -19.68 47.72 -18.13
C ASN A 85 -19.40 48.50 -19.42
N ARG A 86 -19.62 49.82 -19.39
CA ARG A 86 -19.25 50.76 -20.47
C ARG A 86 -17.73 50.93 -20.50
N THR A 87 -17.15 50.89 -21.70
CA THR A 87 -15.71 51.08 -21.88
C THR A 87 -15.36 52.53 -22.18
N LEU A 88 -14.11 52.92 -21.95
CA LEU A 88 -13.56 54.27 -22.16
C LEU A 88 -13.79 54.83 -23.58
N PHE A 89 -14.02 53.96 -24.57
CA PHE A 89 -14.28 54.36 -25.96
C PHE A 89 -15.70 54.95 -26.15
N ASP A 90 -16.70 54.49 -25.39
CA ASP A 90 -18.07 55.04 -25.40
C ASP A 90 -18.16 56.42 -24.70
N LEU A 91 -17.19 56.73 -23.85
CA LEU A 91 -17.10 57.99 -23.11
C LEU A 91 -16.46 59.13 -23.92
N LEU A 92 -15.70 58.80 -24.98
CA LEU A 92 -15.03 59.79 -25.84
C LEU A 92 -15.77 60.05 -27.16
N PHE A 93 -16.55 59.09 -27.66
CA PHE A 93 -17.22 59.19 -28.98
C PHE A 93 -18.74 59.02 -28.96
N GLY A 94 -19.34 58.75 -27.79
CA GLY A 94 -20.79 58.58 -27.62
C GLY A 94 -21.34 57.27 -28.20
N PRO A 95 -22.44 56.73 -27.65
CA PRO A 95 -23.01 55.47 -28.11
C PRO A 95 -23.63 55.63 -29.51
N ARG A 96 -23.24 54.76 -30.44
CA ARG A 96 -23.82 54.71 -31.79
C ARG A 96 -25.26 54.19 -31.72
N GLN A 97 -26.23 54.99 -32.16
CA GLN A 97 -27.59 54.53 -32.45
C GLN A 97 -27.57 53.59 -33.65
N ALA A 98 -27.90 52.32 -33.43
CA ALA A 98 -28.19 51.38 -34.51
C ALA A 98 -29.68 51.51 -34.90
N SER A 99 -29.95 51.98 -36.12
CA SER A 99 -31.30 52.01 -36.69
C SER A 99 -31.81 50.59 -37.00
N PRO A 100 -33.12 50.32 -36.86
CA PRO A 100 -33.70 49.01 -37.15
C PRO A 100 -33.78 48.74 -38.67
N PRO A 101 -33.56 47.49 -39.14
CA PRO A 101 -33.71 47.12 -40.55
C PRO A 101 -35.18 46.96 -40.98
N PRO A 102 -35.48 47.07 -42.29
CA PRO A 102 -36.85 47.16 -42.81
C PRO A 102 -37.63 45.83 -42.79
N THR A 103 -38.93 45.94 -42.47
CA THR A 103 -39.87 44.82 -42.35
C THR A 103 -40.31 44.28 -43.71
N THR A 104 -39.80 43.11 -44.11
CA THR A 104 -40.40 42.32 -45.21
C THR A 104 -41.49 41.40 -44.65
N ARG A 105 -42.74 41.60 -45.07
CA ARG A 105 -43.91 40.78 -44.70
C ARG A 105 -43.79 39.39 -45.33
N ARG A 106 -43.21 38.43 -44.60
CA ARG A 106 -43.21 37.01 -44.96
C ARG A 106 -44.50 36.37 -44.42
N GLN A 107 -45.35 35.89 -45.32
CA GLN A 107 -46.54 35.12 -44.97
C GLN A 107 -46.13 33.78 -44.36
N THR A 108 -46.61 33.48 -43.16
CA THR A 108 -46.41 32.20 -42.49
C THR A 108 -47.45 31.20 -43.00
N PRO A 109 -47.06 30.06 -43.60
CA PRO A 109 -48.02 28.98 -43.83
C PRO A 109 -48.34 28.30 -42.48
N THR A 110 -49.63 28.18 -42.19
CA THR A 110 -50.17 27.48 -41.01
C THR A 110 -49.75 26.01 -41.06
N ARG A 111 -48.75 25.64 -40.23
CA ARG A 111 -48.29 24.25 -40.09
C ARG A 111 -49.37 23.45 -39.34
N ARG A 112 -50.11 22.61 -40.08
CA ARG A 112 -50.92 21.53 -39.51
C ARG A 112 -50.06 20.70 -38.54
N THR A 113 -50.47 20.63 -37.29
CA THR A 113 -49.93 19.69 -36.30
C THR A 113 -50.34 18.27 -36.70
N THR A 114 -49.45 17.56 -37.37
CA THR A 114 -49.50 16.10 -37.44
C THR A 114 -48.92 15.54 -36.14
N ALA A 115 -49.62 14.59 -35.53
CA ALA A 115 -49.15 13.84 -34.38
C ALA A 115 -47.78 13.19 -34.65
N PRO A 116 -46.89 13.05 -33.65
CA PRO A 116 -45.59 12.40 -33.85
C PRO A 116 -45.80 10.95 -34.27
N ALA A 117 -45.14 10.54 -35.36
CA ALA A 117 -44.97 9.13 -35.67
C ALA A 117 -44.16 8.46 -34.54
N PRO A 118 -44.48 7.20 -34.16
CA PRO A 118 -43.65 6.48 -33.19
C PRO A 118 -42.23 6.36 -33.76
N SER A 119 -41.24 6.79 -32.97
CA SER A 119 -39.84 6.50 -33.29
C SER A 119 -39.66 4.98 -33.38
N PRO A 120 -38.87 4.47 -34.35
CA PRO A 120 -38.42 3.09 -34.29
C PRO A 120 -37.78 2.87 -32.93
N ALA A 121 -38.22 1.84 -32.21
CA ALA A 121 -37.57 1.40 -30.99
C ALA A 121 -36.07 1.26 -31.29
N ALA A 122 -35.24 1.93 -30.50
CA ALA A 122 -33.82 1.65 -30.50
C ALA A 122 -33.66 0.13 -30.33
N PRO A 123 -32.76 -0.54 -31.08
CA PRO A 123 -32.49 -1.95 -30.85
C PRO A 123 -32.19 -2.11 -29.36
N SER A 124 -32.96 -2.97 -28.69
CA SER A 124 -32.68 -3.35 -27.31
C SER A 124 -31.23 -3.80 -27.30
N VAL A 125 -30.39 -3.09 -26.57
CA VAL A 125 -29.07 -3.56 -26.20
C VAL A 125 -29.31 -4.99 -25.70
N ALA A 126 -28.77 -5.97 -26.42
CA ALA A 126 -28.78 -7.34 -25.96
C ALA A 126 -28.26 -7.29 -24.53
N GLU A 127 -29.08 -7.69 -23.57
CA GLU A 127 -28.63 -7.88 -22.20
C GLU A 127 -27.47 -8.87 -22.33
N GLU A 128 -26.23 -8.36 -22.21
CA GLU A 128 -25.06 -9.22 -22.18
C GLU A 128 -25.31 -10.23 -21.07
N ASP A 129 -25.22 -11.52 -21.38
CA ASP A 129 -25.42 -12.60 -20.42
C ASP A 129 -24.43 -12.40 -19.26
N LEU A 130 -24.85 -11.68 -18.22
CA LEU A 130 -24.04 -11.41 -17.05
C LEU A 130 -23.85 -12.76 -16.36
N VAL A 131 -22.60 -13.24 -16.35
CA VAL A 131 -22.25 -14.48 -15.66
C VAL A 131 -22.59 -14.32 -14.18
N GLU A 132 -23.53 -15.13 -13.70
CA GLU A 132 -23.89 -15.19 -12.29
C GLU A 132 -22.67 -15.64 -11.47
N LYS A 133 -22.34 -14.86 -10.44
CA LYS A 133 -21.22 -15.19 -9.55
C LYS A 133 -21.64 -16.29 -8.58
N ALA A 134 -20.78 -17.27 -8.37
CA ALA A 134 -20.99 -18.33 -7.40
C ALA A 134 -21.13 -17.77 -5.98
N GLU A 135 -21.94 -18.41 -5.15
CA GLU A 135 -22.12 -18.00 -3.74
C GLU A 135 -20.81 -18.03 -2.95
N GLU A 136 -19.92 -18.97 -3.28
CA GLU A 136 -18.59 -19.12 -2.67
C GLU A 136 -17.47 -18.48 -3.51
N ALA A 137 -17.82 -17.53 -4.40
CA ALA A 137 -16.82 -16.82 -5.20
C ALA A 137 -15.81 -16.09 -4.30
N THR A 138 -14.54 -16.16 -4.68
CA THR A 138 -13.46 -15.39 -4.05
C THR A 138 -13.75 -13.90 -4.14
N ARG A 139 -13.70 -13.20 -3.01
CA ARG A 139 -14.00 -11.78 -2.90
C ARG A 139 -12.71 -10.96 -2.94
N LEU A 140 -12.44 -10.34 -4.08
CA LEU A 140 -11.30 -9.45 -4.27
C LEU A 140 -11.71 -8.02 -3.97
N ALA A 141 -11.24 -7.45 -2.86
CA ALA A 141 -11.49 -6.06 -2.51
C ALA A 141 -10.39 -5.14 -3.04
N VAL A 142 -10.80 -4.05 -3.71
CA VAL A 142 -9.90 -3.02 -4.23
C VAL A 142 -10.00 -1.78 -3.34
N PHE A 143 -8.99 -1.57 -2.50
CA PHE A 143 -8.90 -0.47 -1.55
C PHE A 143 -8.07 0.69 -2.09
N GLY A 144 -8.47 1.91 -1.75
CA GLY A 144 -7.65 3.09 -1.93
C GLY A 144 -8.40 4.33 -2.39
N ASP A 145 -7.68 5.24 -3.05
CA ASP A 145 -8.22 6.55 -3.41
C ASP A 145 -9.02 6.55 -4.72
N SER A 146 -9.03 7.67 -5.45
CA SER A 146 -9.73 7.75 -6.72
C SER A 146 -9.13 6.87 -7.82
N LEU A 147 -7.86 6.47 -7.72
CA LEU A 147 -7.28 5.48 -8.63
C LEU A 147 -7.86 4.08 -8.42
N ALA A 148 -8.17 3.73 -7.17
CA ALA A 148 -8.76 2.44 -6.82
C ALA A 148 -10.15 2.27 -7.43
N ILE A 149 -10.90 3.36 -7.63
CA ILE A 149 -12.22 3.34 -8.27
C ILE A 149 -12.09 2.94 -9.75
N ASP A 150 -11.12 3.50 -10.48
CA ASP A 150 -10.87 3.12 -11.87
C ASP A 150 -10.34 1.68 -11.96
N LEU A 151 -9.49 1.28 -11.01
CA LEU A 151 -8.92 -0.07 -10.94
C LEU A 151 -9.98 -1.13 -10.63
N ALA A 152 -10.91 -0.87 -9.70
CA ALA A 152 -12.00 -1.79 -9.37
C ALA A 152 -12.85 -2.11 -10.61
N LYS A 153 -13.23 -1.08 -11.37
CA LYS A 153 -13.98 -1.25 -12.64
C LYS A 153 -13.20 -2.06 -13.68
N ALA A 154 -11.87 -1.94 -13.70
CA ALA A 154 -11.03 -2.73 -14.58
C ALA A 154 -10.95 -4.20 -14.15
N PHE A 155 -10.89 -4.47 -12.85
CA PHE A 155 -10.99 -5.84 -12.33
C PHE A 155 -12.36 -6.45 -12.66
N GLU A 156 -13.45 -5.70 -12.48
CA GLU A 156 -14.80 -6.15 -12.83
C GLU A 156 -14.89 -6.55 -14.30
N ARG A 157 -14.37 -5.72 -15.23
CA ARG A 157 -14.31 -6.06 -16.66
C ARG A 157 -13.43 -7.29 -16.93
N ALA A 158 -12.24 -7.36 -16.31
CA ALA A 158 -11.28 -8.41 -16.56
C ALA A 158 -11.71 -9.80 -16.05
N PHE A 159 -12.61 -9.84 -15.06
CA PHE A 159 -13.14 -11.05 -14.45
C PHE A 159 -14.67 -11.15 -14.61
N ALA A 160 -15.26 -10.48 -15.59
CA ALA A 160 -16.70 -10.52 -15.85
C ALA A 160 -17.17 -11.97 -16.06
N ASP A 161 -16.44 -12.73 -16.87
CA ASP A 161 -16.76 -14.11 -17.24
C ASP A 161 -16.33 -15.16 -16.20
N ASP A 162 -15.66 -14.75 -15.11
CA ASP A 162 -15.21 -15.68 -14.07
C ASP A 162 -16.30 -15.83 -12.99
N PRO A 163 -17.03 -16.95 -12.93
CA PRO A 163 -18.08 -17.13 -11.93
C PRO A 163 -17.52 -17.22 -10.51
N ASN A 164 -16.23 -17.53 -10.33
CA ASN A 164 -15.64 -17.81 -9.02
C ASN A 164 -14.88 -16.62 -8.41
N LEU A 165 -14.96 -15.44 -9.02
CA LEU A 165 -14.39 -14.22 -8.47
C LEU A 165 -15.38 -13.06 -8.55
N VAL A 166 -15.59 -12.42 -7.41
CA VAL A 166 -16.35 -11.17 -7.29
C VAL A 166 -15.42 -10.04 -6.85
N VAL A 167 -15.60 -8.88 -7.47
CA VAL A 167 -14.79 -7.68 -7.18
C VAL A 167 -15.60 -6.75 -6.29
N LEU A 168 -14.97 -6.28 -5.22
CA LEU A 168 -15.54 -5.34 -4.27
C LEU A 168 -14.78 -4.02 -4.34
N GLY A 169 -15.39 -3.01 -4.97
CA GLY A 169 -14.84 -1.66 -5.00
C GLY A 169 -14.94 -0.99 -3.62
N LYS A 170 -13.80 -0.77 -2.97
CA LYS A 170 -13.68 -0.07 -1.67
C LYS A 170 -12.92 1.24 -1.82
N GLY A 171 -13.02 1.88 -2.98
CA GLY A 171 -12.35 3.14 -3.28
C GLY A 171 -13.07 4.36 -2.70
N VAL A 172 -12.33 5.23 -2.01
CA VAL A 172 -12.84 6.49 -1.45
C VAL A 172 -12.07 7.65 -2.07
N GLY A 173 -12.76 8.42 -2.93
CA GLY A 173 -12.14 9.55 -3.62
C GLY A 173 -11.56 10.59 -2.66
N SER A 174 -10.46 11.24 -3.07
CA SER A 174 -9.75 12.27 -2.28
C SER A 174 -9.18 11.81 -0.93
N SER A 175 -9.24 10.52 -0.61
CA SER A 175 -8.69 9.95 0.62
C SER A 175 -7.20 9.62 0.49
N GLY A 176 -6.58 9.28 1.61
CA GLY A 176 -5.16 8.98 1.74
C GLY A 176 -4.82 8.60 3.19
N PHE A 177 -3.59 8.17 3.45
CA PHE A 177 -3.14 7.85 4.81
C PHE A 177 -2.82 9.08 5.65
N VAL A 178 -2.75 10.30 5.08
CA VAL A 178 -2.42 11.51 5.84
C VAL A 178 -3.62 12.09 6.59
N ARG A 179 -4.81 12.11 5.98
CA ARG A 179 -6.00 12.76 6.53
C ARG A 179 -6.99 11.76 7.11
N ASP A 180 -6.67 11.28 8.31
CA ASP A 180 -7.54 10.43 9.13
C ASP A 180 -8.87 11.15 9.48
N ASP A 181 -8.84 12.49 9.60
CA ASP A 181 -10.00 13.35 9.77
C ASP A 181 -10.99 13.31 8.60
N PHE A 182 -10.50 13.02 7.39
CA PHE A 182 -11.33 12.87 6.20
C PHE A 182 -11.81 11.43 6.04
N PHE A 183 -10.90 10.47 6.09
CA PHE A 183 -11.21 9.05 6.02
C PHE A 183 -10.15 8.22 6.73
N ASP A 184 -10.54 7.50 7.79
CA ASP A 184 -9.66 6.63 8.55
C ASP A 184 -9.60 5.24 7.90
N TRP A 185 -8.57 5.03 7.07
CA TRP A 185 -8.28 3.74 6.45
C TRP A 185 -7.98 2.62 7.45
N GLY A 186 -7.42 2.94 8.61
CA GLY A 186 -7.12 1.95 9.64
C GLY A 186 -8.40 1.41 10.25
N GLN A 187 -9.32 2.29 10.61
CA GLN A 187 -10.63 1.91 11.14
C GLN A 187 -11.50 1.21 10.08
N ALA A 188 -11.55 1.74 8.85
CA ALA A 188 -12.33 1.15 7.77
C ALA A 188 -11.88 -0.28 7.46
N LEU A 189 -10.56 -0.51 7.36
CA LEU A 189 -10.03 -1.85 7.13
C LEU A 189 -10.36 -2.80 8.27
N LYS A 190 -10.24 -2.34 9.52
CA LYS A 190 -10.59 -3.14 10.70
C LYS A 190 -12.03 -3.63 10.66
N GLU A 191 -12.96 -2.78 10.23
CA GLU A 191 -14.38 -3.13 10.08
C GLU A 191 -14.60 -4.17 8.97
N GLU A 192 -13.92 -4.03 7.83
CA GLU A 192 -14.01 -4.98 6.72
C GLU A 192 -13.42 -6.35 7.10
N ILE A 193 -12.31 -6.38 7.84
CA ILE A 193 -11.72 -7.61 8.38
C ILE A 193 -12.66 -8.26 9.40
N ALA A 194 -13.24 -7.48 10.32
CA ALA A 194 -14.15 -7.99 11.34
C ALA A 194 -15.46 -8.54 10.74
N ALA A 195 -15.93 -7.94 9.64
CA ALA A 195 -17.06 -8.43 8.86
C ALA A 195 -16.71 -9.65 7.98
N ASP A 196 -15.42 -10.01 7.92
CA ASP A 196 -14.86 -10.98 6.97
C ASP A 196 -15.41 -10.76 5.57
N SER A 197 -15.38 -9.52 5.06
CA SER A 197 -16.11 -9.14 3.84
C SER A 197 -15.34 -9.45 2.54
N PHE A 198 -14.05 -9.78 2.63
CA PHE A 198 -13.17 -9.99 1.50
C PHE A 198 -12.12 -11.07 1.77
N ASP A 199 -11.59 -11.67 0.72
CA ASP A 199 -10.59 -12.73 0.79
C ASP A 199 -9.21 -12.26 0.34
N ILE A 200 -9.13 -11.38 -0.68
CA ILE A 200 -7.89 -10.79 -1.20
C ILE A 200 -8.01 -9.27 -1.19
N ALA A 201 -6.96 -8.57 -0.76
CA ALA A 201 -6.86 -7.11 -0.86
C ALA A 201 -5.93 -6.67 -2.01
N VAL A 202 -6.43 -5.81 -2.89
CA VAL A 202 -5.62 -5.06 -3.86
C VAL A 202 -5.64 -3.59 -3.47
N ILE A 203 -4.48 -2.95 -3.41
CA ILE A 203 -4.35 -1.62 -2.81
C ILE A 203 -3.66 -0.67 -3.78
N ILE A 204 -4.30 0.46 -4.06
CA ILE A 204 -3.69 1.58 -4.81
C ILE A 204 -4.13 2.91 -4.20
N ILE A 205 -3.21 3.61 -3.56
CA ILE A 205 -3.51 4.81 -2.78
C ILE A 205 -2.27 5.68 -2.65
N GLY A 206 -2.47 6.98 -2.53
CA GLY A 206 -1.43 7.93 -2.11
C GLY A 206 -1.36 9.19 -2.96
N VAL A 207 -2.22 9.33 -3.97
CA VAL A 207 -2.20 10.54 -4.83
C VAL A 207 -2.56 11.80 -4.05
N ASN A 208 -3.27 11.66 -2.93
CA ASN A 208 -3.66 12.76 -2.05
C ASN A 208 -2.73 12.94 -0.84
N ASP A 209 -1.70 12.12 -0.68
CA ASP A 209 -0.91 12.07 0.57
C ASP A 209 0.20 13.12 0.66
N LYS A 210 0.40 13.94 -0.36
CA LYS A 210 1.34 15.08 -0.29
C LYS A 210 0.76 16.24 0.55
N GLN A 211 0.45 15.98 1.81
CA GLN A 211 -0.13 16.89 2.80
C GLN A 211 0.67 16.81 4.11
N ALA A 212 0.60 17.84 4.96
CA ALA A 212 1.33 17.83 6.23
C ALA A 212 0.71 16.81 7.21
N ILE A 213 1.55 16.16 8.03
CA ILE A 213 1.10 15.34 9.16
C ILE A 213 1.42 16.13 10.44
N GLY A 214 0.40 16.70 11.08
CA GLY A 214 0.60 17.60 12.21
C GLY A 214 1.48 18.80 11.83
N ARG A 215 2.68 18.89 12.43
CA ARG A 215 3.67 19.94 12.12
C ARG A 215 4.72 19.50 11.09
N ALA A 216 4.76 18.21 10.74
CA ALA A 216 5.73 17.69 9.80
C ALA A 216 5.35 18.11 8.37
N ARG A 217 6.28 18.81 7.70
CA ARG A 217 6.10 19.23 6.30
C ARG A 217 6.06 18.00 5.38
N PRO A 218 5.26 18.00 4.30
CA PRO A 218 5.19 16.88 3.36
C PRO A 218 6.59 16.43 2.94
N LEU A 219 6.84 15.12 2.99
CA LEU A 219 8.09 14.48 2.54
C LEU A 219 9.36 14.88 3.32
N SER A 220 9.23 15.60 4.44
CA SER A 220 10.35 15.74 5.40
C SER A 220 10.65 14.41 6.09
N ASP A 221 11.83 14.25 6.68
CA ASP A 221 12.20 12.99 7.36
C ASP A 221 11.24 12.63 8.50
N GLU A 222 10.79 13.63 9.26
CA GLU A 222 9.75 13.46 10.29
C GLU A 222 8.43 12.97 9.68
N TRP A 223 8.03 13.56 8.55
CA TRP A 223 6.82 13.15 7.84
C TRP A 223 6.92 11.72 7.32
N LYS A 224 8.07 11.33 6.75
CA LYS A 224 8.31 9.98 6.24
C LYS A 224 8.22 8.93 7.35
N ALA A 225 8.78 9.22 8.51
CA ALA A 225 8.71 8.34 9.67
C ALA A 225 7.25 8.11 10.12
N LEU A 226 6.48 9.20 10.26
CA LEU A 226 5.06 9.13 10.62
C LEU A 226 4.22 8.42 9.55
N TYR A 227 4.52 8.66 8.28
CA TYR A 227 3.83 8.02 7.17
C TYR A 227 4.10 6.51 7.13
N LEU A 228 5.35 6.10 7.31
CA LEU A 228 5.74 4.68 7.41
C LEU A 228 5.09 3.99 8.62
N GLU A 229 4.96 4.68 9.76
CA GLU A 229 4.25 4.14 10.92
C GLU A 229 2.78 3.82 10.58
N ARG A 230 2.09 4.75 9.90
CA ARG A 230 0.71 4.55 9.44
C ARG A 230 0.59 3.41 8.44
N LEU A 231 1.49 3.32 7.46
CA LEU A 231 1.53 2.22 6.49
C LEU A 231 1.75 0.87 7.18
N ASN A 232 2.72 0.79 8.10
CA ASN A 232 3.03 -0.44 8.82
C ASN A 232 1.86 -0.88 9.70
N ALA A 233 1.19 0.05 10.39
CA ALA A 233 0.01 -0.24 11.18
C ALA A 233 -1.15 -0.80 10.33
N PHE A 234 -1.34 -0.25 9.13
CA PHE A 234 -2.34 -0.72 8.18
C PHE A 234 -2.00 -2.12 7.63
N LEU A 235 -0.75 -2.34 7.18
CA LEU A 235 -0.31 -3.63 6.64
C LEU A 235 -0.29 -4.74 7.70
N ASN A 236 0.06 -4.41 8.95
CA ASN A 236 0.04 -5.37 10.05
C ASN A 236 -1.38 -5.91 10.30
N GLN A 237 -2.43 -5.09 10.16
CA GLN A 237 -3.81 -5.57 10.31
C GLN A 237 -4.18 -6.64 9.27
N LEU A 238 -3.76 -6.45 8.01
CA LEU A 238 -3.98 -7.44 6.95
C LEU A 238 -3.19 -8.73 7.21
N ARG A 239 -1.93 -8.60 7.61
CA ARG A 239 -1.08 -9.75 7.95
C ARG A 239 -1.64 -10.55 9.13
N ASP A 240 -2.03 -9.86 10.20
CA ASP A 240 -2.54 -10.48 11.42
C ASP A 240 -3.89 -11.18 11.15
N ALA A 241 -4.66 -10.69 10.16
CA ALA A 241 -5.87 -11.34 9.65
C ALA A 241 -5.61 -12.40 8.56
N ASN A 242 -4.34 -12.68 8.23
CA ASN A 242 -3.90 -13.60 7.18
C ASN A 242 -4.55 -13.35 5.81
N LYS A 243 -4.78 -12.08 5.46
CA LYS A 243 -5.34 -11.67 4.17
C LYS A 243 -4.20 -11.49 3.14
N PRO A 244 -4.21 -12.18 1.99
CA PRO A 244 -3.31 -11.89 0.88
C PRO A 244 -3.45 -10.45 0.41
N VAL A 245 -2.31 -9.79 0.17
CA VAL A 245 -2.26 -8.39 -0.24
C VAL A 245 -1.42 -8.24 -1.50
N ILE A 246 -1.94 -7.45 -2.44
CA ILE A 246 -1.23 -6.97 -3.62
C ILE A 246 -1.22 -5.44 -3.54
N TRP A 247 -0.04 -4.85 -3.36
CA TRP A 247 0.12 -3.40 -3.34
C TRP A 247 0.57 -2.92 -4.71
N ILE A 248 -0.19 -2.01 -5.32
CA ILE A 248 0.13 -1.44 -6.63
C ILE A 248 0.88 -0.12 -6.43
N GLY A 249 2.03 0.02 -7.10
CA GLY A 249 2.77 1.27 -7.15
C GLY A 249 2.01 2.40 -7.85
N LEU A 250 2.45 3.64 -7.66
CA LEU A 250 1.81 4.80 -8.27
C LEU A 250 2.48 5.17 -9.60
N PRO A 251 1.70 5.53 -10.64
CA PRO A 251 2.24 5.91 -11.94
C PRO A 251 2.81 7.35 -11.93
N PRO A 252 3.61 7.74 -12.94
CA PRO A 252 3.98 9.12 -13.16
C PRO A 252 2.74 10.02 -13.41
N MET A 253 2.88 11.30 -13.05
CA MET A 253 1.84 12.32 -13.19
C MET A 253 2.28 13.39 -14.18
N ARG A 254 1.33 14.05 -14.86
CA ARG A 254 1.64 15.07 -15.88
C ARG A 254 2.52 16.21 -15.35
N ALA A 255 2.24 16.68 -14.14
CA ALA A 255 3.02 17.76 -13.53
C ALA A 255 4.27 17.19 -12.86
N THR A 256 5.46 17.50 -13.37
CA THR A 256 6.75 16.95 -12.91
C THR A 256 6.96 17.07 -11.40
N SER A 257 6.71 18.24 -10.81
CA SER A 257 6.89 18.45 -9.36
C SER A 257 5.95 17.62 -8.50
N TYR A 258 4.76 17.33 -9.01
CA TYR A 258 3.80 16.43 -8.37
C TYR A 258 4.20 14.97 -8.59
N SER A 259 4.59 14.59 -9.82
CA SER A 259 5.10 13.26 -10.14
C SER A 259 6.27 12.86 -9.23
N ASN A 260 7.26 13.73 -9.05
CA ASN A 260 8.41 13.47 -8.16
C ASN A 260 7.98 13.19 -6.72
N SER A 261 6.97 13.92 -6.22
CA SER A 261 6.42 13.69 -4.88
C SER A 261 5.68 12.35 -4.79
N ILE A 262 4.93 11.98 -5.82
CA ILE A 262 4.21 10.71 -5.88
C ILE A 262 5.19 9.53 -6.00
N SER A 263 6.28 9.66 -6.77
CA SER A 263 7.34 8.65 -6.85
C SER A 263 8.04 8.43 -5.50
N GLU A 264 8.26 9.50 -4.73
CA GLU A 264 8.81 9.40 -3.38
C GLU A 264 7.85 8.69 -2.42
N ILE A 265 6.55 9.02 -2.46
CA ILE A 265 5.50 8.33 -1.69
C ILE A 265 5.44 6.84 -2.08
N SER A 266 5.43 6.54 -3.39
CA SER A 266 5.41 5.16 -3.90
C SER A 266 6.65 4.36 -3.49
N SER A 267 7.80 5.03 -3.32
CA SER A 267 9.02 4.38 -2.80
C SER A 267 8.86 3.99 -1.32
N LEU A 268 8.16 4.79 -0.51
CA LEU A 268 7.81 4.44 0.87
C LEU A 268 6.82 3.29 0.93
N HIS A 269 5.84 3.26 0.01
CA HIS A 269 4.95 2.11 -0.13
C HIS A 269 5.73 0.84 -0.42
N ARG A 270 6.61 0.86 -1.42
CA ARG A 270 7.46 -0.28 -1.76
C ARG A 270 8.28 -0.77 -0.56
N LEU A 271 8.87 0.16 0.20
CA LEU A 271 9.63 -0.17 1.40
C LEU A 271 8.75 -0.86 2.45
N ALA A 272 7.57 -0.32 2.75
CA ALA A 272 6.64 -0.88 3.72
C ALA A 272 6.10 -2.25 3.27
N SER A 273 5.75 -2.41 1.98
CA SER A 273 5.28 -3.67 1.42
C SER A 273 6.33 -4.77 1.54
N ILE A 274 7.59 -4.49 1.18
CA ILE A 274 8.69 -5.45 1.30
C ILE A 274 8.91 -5.84 2.77
N ALA A 275 8.92 -4.86 3.68
CA ALA A 275 9.10 -5.11 5.11
C ALA A 275 7.96 -5.96 5.70
N ALA A 276 6.74 -5.85 5.15
CA ALA A 276 5.58 -6.62 5.56
C ALA A 276 5.44 -7.98 4.85
N GLY A 277 6.31 -8.32 3.88
CA GLY A 277 6.18 -9.53 3.06
C GLY A 277 5.01 -9.47 2.07
N VAL A 278 4.60 -8.28 1.66
CA VAL A 278 3.48 -8.04 0.73
C VAL A 278 4.02 -7.86 -0.69
N GLU A 279 3.32 -8.47 -1.66
CA GLU A 279 3.67 -8.36 -3.07
C GLU A 279 3.46 -6.92 -3.57
N PHE A 280 4.53 -6.28 -4.05
CA PHE A 280 4.49 -4.93 -4.59
C PHE A 280 4.61 -4.97 -6.13
N VAL A 281 3.57 -4.52 -6.81
CA VAL A 281 3.52 -4.45 -8.28
C VAL A 281 3.95 -3.05 -8.71
N ASP A 282 5.20 -2.94 -9.17
CA ASP A 282 5.70 -1.69 -9.75
C ASP A 282 5.15 -1.50 -11.17
N ILE A 283 4.46 -0.36 -11.38
CA ILE A 283 3.87 0.01 -12.65
C ILE A 283 4.50 1.27 -13.25
N TYR A 284 5.45 1.93 -12.59
CA TYR A 284 5.93 3.26 -13.00
C TYR A 284 6.43 3.27 -14.45
N GLU A 285 7.35 2.36 -14.76
CA GLU A 285 7.94 2.18 -16.10
C GLU A 285 6.94 1.74 -17.19
N ARG A 286 5.70 1.41 -16.81
CA ARG A 286 4.65 0.99 -17.76
C ARG A 286 3.81 2.15 -18.27
N PHE A 287 4.01 3.34 -17.68
CA PHE A 287 3.29 4.58 -17.96
C PHE A 287 4.22 5.76 -18.30
N VAL A 288 5.47 5.46 -18.65
CA VAL A 288 6.43 6.42 -19.20
C VAL A 288 6.59 6.24 -20.71
N ASP A 289 7.11 7.27 -21.38
CA ASP A 289 7.55 7.19 -22.76
C ASP A 289 8.99 6.64 -22.88
N GLU A 290 9.54 6.65 -24.09
CA GLU A 290 10.90 6.18 -24.38
C GLU A 290 12.00 6.97 -23.65
N ASN A 291 11.71 8.18 -23.20
CA ASN A 291 12.63 9.04 -22.45
C ASN A 291 12.47 8.88 -20.93
N GLY A 292 11.52 8.06 -20.47
CA GLY A 292 11.18 7.92 -19.06
C GLY A 292 10.24 9.02 -18.53
N ASP A 293 9.68 9.85 -19.42
CA ASP A 293 8.80 10.95 -19.07
C ASP A 293 7.33 10.52 -19.06
N TYR A 294 6.48 11.29 -18.36
CA TYR A 294 5.04 11.06 -18.37
C TYR A 294 4.46 11.07 -19.78
N THR A 295 3.63 10.08 -20.09
CA THR A 295 2.79 10.06 -21.30
C THR A 295 1.32 9.82 -20.96
N SER A 296 0.42 10.46 -21.71
CA SER A 296 -1.02 10.19 -21.63
C SER A 296 -1.45 9.00 -22.48
N ARG A 297 -0.58 8.51 -23.37
CA ARG A 297 -0.85 7.44 -24.34
C ARG A 297 0.23 6.37 -24.29
N GLY A 298 -0.09 5.16 -24.72
CA GLY A 298 0.87 4.07 -24.80
C GLY A 298 0.21 2.78 -25.28
N PRO A 299 0.99 1.69 -25.37
CA PRO A 299 0.46 0.42 -25.84
C PRO A 299 -0.56 -0.14 -24.84
N ASN A 300 -1.74 -0.49 -25.35
CA ASN A 300 -2.75 -1.28 -24.67
C ASN A 300 -2.36 -2.77 -24.65
N LEU A 301 -3.26 -3.64 -24.18
CA LEU A 301 -3.02 -5.09 -24.10
C LEU A 301 -2.81 -5.77 -25.46
N ASN A 302 -3.27 -5.15 -26.55
CA ASN A 302 -3.11 -5.62 -27.93
C ASN A 302 -1.87 -5.01 -28.61
N GLY A 303 -1.12 -4.14 -27.91
CA GLY A 303 0.02 -3.41 -28.47
C GLY A 303 -0.36 -2.15 -29.27
N GLU A 304 -1.63 -1.77 -29.31
CA GLU A 304 -2.10 -0.58 -30.02
C GLU A 304 -1.94 0.66 -29.13
N ASP A 305 -1.62 1.81 -29.74
CA ASP A 305 -1.55 3.07 -29.00
C ASP A 305 -2.94 3.54 -28.56
N ALA A 306 -3.16 3.56 -27.24
CA ALA A 306 -4.40 3.98 -26.64
C ALA A 306 -4.16 5.03 -25.56
N LEU A 307 -5.21 5.80 -25.24
CA LEU A 307 -5.18 6.72 -24.11
C LEU A 307 -5.02 5.90 -22.82
N MET A 308 -3.99 6.18 -22.03
CA MET A 308 -3.71 5.54 -20.72
C MET A 308 -4.21 6.39 -19.54
N ARG A 309 -4.29 7.71 -19.73
CA ARG A 309 -4.60 8.69 -18.69
C ARG A 309 -5.76 9.59 -19.10
N LYS A 310 -6.64 9.94 -18.17
CA LYS A 310 -7.71 10.93 -18.41
C LYS A 310 -7.13 12.32 -18.63
N GLY A 311 -8.01 13.25 -19.02
CA GLY A 311 -7.64 14.64 -19.34
C GLY A 311 -6.92 15.38 -18.21
N ASP A 312 -7.10 14.98 -16.95
CA ASP A 312 -6.41 15.55 -15.78
C ASP A 312 -4.94 15.11 -15.63
N GLY A 313 -4.53 14.02 -16.28
CA GLY A 313 -3.19 13.45 -16.12
C GLY A 313 -2.94 12.74 -14.78
N ILE A 314 -4.00 12.50 -14.00
CA ILE A 314 -3.99 11.82 -12.68
C ILE A 314 -4.76 10.50 -12.73
N HIS A 315 -5.91 10.45 -13.40
CA HIS A 315 -6.75 9.25 -13.41
C HIS A 315 -6.46 8.36 -14.61
N PHE A 316 -6.76 7.07 -14.47
CA PHE A 316 -6.62 6.12 -15.57
C PHE A 316 -7.81 6.21 -16.52
N SER A 317 -7.55 6.04 -17.81
CA SER A 317 -8.60 5.65 -18.76
C SER A 317 -9.00 4.19 -18.53
N SER A 318 -10.03 3.69 -19.24
CA SER A 318 -10.36 2.26 -19.24
C SER A 318 -9.13 1.42 -19.62
N ALA A 319 -8.54 1.67 -20.79
CA ALA A 319 -7.37 0.95 -21.28
C ALA A 319 -6.15 1.06 -20.34
N GLY A 320 -5.94 2.21 -19.70
CA GLY A 320 -4.89 2.38 -18.70
C GLY A 320 -5.11 1.52 -17.46
N SER A 321 -6.33 1.50 -16.92
CA SER A 321 -6.67 0.66 -15.78
C SER A 321 -6.64 -0.84 -16.13
N ASP A 322 -7.04 -1.22 -17.35
CA ASP A 322 -6.95 -2.61 -17.85
C ASP A 322 -5.47 -3.06 -17.93
N LYS A 323 -4.57 -2.15 -18.32
CA LYS A 323 -3.12 -2.39 -18.29
C LYS A 323 -2.58 -2.61 -16.87
N VAL A 324 -3.05 -1.85 -15.88
CA VAL A 324 -2.68 -2.08 -14.47
C VAL A 324 -3.15 -3.46 -14.02
N VAL A 325 -4.40 -3.83 -14.32
CA VAL A 325 -4.96 -5.15 -13.98
C VAL A 325 -4.16 -6.26 -14.63
N PHE A 326 -3.71 -6.12 -15.87
CA PHE A 326 -2.85 -7.11 -16.52
C PHE A 326 -1.59 -7.44 -15.70
N PHE A 327 -0.90 -6.43 -15.18
CA PHE A 327 0.27 -6.66 -14.31
C PHE A 327 -0.14 -7.20 -12.93
N ALA A 328 -1.19 -6.65 -12.33
CA ALA A 328 -1.69 -7.12 -11.03
C ALA A 328 -2.15 -8.59 -11.08
N ARG A 329 -2.68 -9.05 -12.21
CA ARG A 329 -3.08 -10.46 -12.43
C ARG A 329 -1.90 -11.41 -12.35
N GLN A 330 -0.69 -10.99 -12.70
CA GLN A 330 0.49 -11.82 -12.55
C GLN A 330 0.76 -12.14 -11.08
N ALA A 331 0.70 -11.13 -10.21
CA ALA A 331 0.77 -11.29 -8.76
C ALA A 331 -0.41 -12.10 -8.21
N LEU A 332 -1.63 -11.82 -8.69
CA LEU A 332 -2.85 -12.49 -8.22
C LEU A 332 -2.84 -14.01 -8.44
N ARG A 333 -2.13 -14.51 -9.46
CA ARG A 333 -1.99 -15.95 -9.73
C ARG A 333 -1.30 -16.74 -8.61
N ALA A 334 -0.56 -16.05 -7.73
CA ALA A 334 -0.01 -16.67 -6.52
C ALA A 334 -1.12 -17.10 -5.57
N PHE A 335 -2.21 -16.33 -5.51
CA PHE A 335 -3.30 -16.51 -4.55
C PHE A 335 -4.55 -17.14 -5.17
N TYR A 336 -4.86 -16.85 -6.44
CA TYR A 336 -6.10 -17.26 -7.08
C TYR A 336 -5.86 -18.00 -8.41
N ARG A 337 -6.42 -19.21 -8.54
CA ARG A 337 -6.33 -20.05 -9.76
C ARG A 337 -7.71 -20.51 -10.24
N GLY A 338 -8.62 -19.56 -10.49
CA GLY A 338 -9.91 -19.84 -11.15
C GLY A 338 -10.86 -20.67 -10.29
N GLY A 339 -11.04 -20.26 -9.03
CA GLY A 339 -11.97 -20.88 -8.08
C GLY A 339 -11.33 -21.57 -6.88
N SER A 340 -10.00 -21.58 -6.78
CA SER A 340 -9.32 -21.95 -5.53
C SER A 340 -8.35 -20.86 -5.08
N LEU A 341 -8.41 -20.54 -3.79
CA LEU A 341 -7.43 -19.73 -3.10
C LEU A 341 -6.28 -20.60 -2.62
N ASN A 342 -5.06 -20.30 -3.07
CA ASN A 342 -3.84 -20.93 -2.57
C ASN A 342 -3.12 -19.93 -1.67
N LEU A 343 -3.32 -20.07 -0.36
CA LEU A 343 -2.53 -19.36 0.65
C LEU A 343 -1.19 -20.09 0.87
N ASN A 344 -0.44 -20.30 -0.20
CA ASN A 344 0.95 -20.71 -0.05
C ASN A 344 1.71 -19.45 0.34
N ILE A 345 1.89 -19.25 1.65
CA ILE A 345 2.97 -18.42 2.19
C ILE A 345 4.25 -19.19 1.88
N SER A 346 4.60 -19.29 0.60
CA SER A 346 5.90 -19.79 0.19
C SER A 346 6.85 -18.65 0.51
N ASP A 347 7.49 -18.71 1.67
CA ASP A 347 8.75 -18.01 1.83
C ASP A 347 9.61 -18.50 0.65
N PRO A 348 10.02 -17.64 -0.29
CA PRO A 348 10.82 -18.06 -1.44
C PRO A 348 12.16 -18.68 -1.02
N LEU A 349 12.49 -18.59 0.27
CA LEU A 349 13.64 -19.21 0.90
C LEU A 349 13.30 -20.50 1.66
N GLU A 350 12.02 -20.86 1.85
CA GLU A 350 11.63 -22.07 2.59
C GLU A 350 12.26 -23.33 1.97
N GLY A 351 13.13 -24.00 2.73
CA GLY A 351 13.88 -25.17 2.26
C GLY A 351 15.16 -24.85 1.47
N THR A 352 15.58 -23.59 1.39
CA THR A 352 16.88 -23.18 0.81
C THR A 352 17.87 -22.76 1.90
N ASP A 353 19.17 -22.96 1.67
CA ASP A 353 20.23 -22.51 2.59
C ASP A 353 20.25 -20.99 2.81
N ALA A 354 19.62 -20.23 1.90
CA ALA A 354 19.47 -18.78 2.02
C ALA A 354 18.50 -18.37 3.16
N LEU A 355 17.56 -19.23 3.56
CA LEU A 355 16.71 -19.02 4.75
C LEU A 355 17.54 -18.94 6.04
N ALA A 356 18.60 -19.74 6.12
CA ALA A 356 19.53 -19.74 7.26
C ALA A 356 20.46 -18.51 7.26
N MET A 357 20.64 -17.85 6.12
CA MET A 357 21.58 -16.73 5.97
C MET A 357 20.92 -15.33 6.06
N VAL A 358 19.59 -15.22 5.92
CA VAL A 358 18.88 -13.92 5.90
C VAL A 358 18.40 -13.45 7.29
N ARG A 359 18.61 -14.22 8.35
CA ARG A 359 18.41 -13.71 9.72
C ARG A 359 19.73 -13.22 10.29
N LEU A 360 19.88 -11.88 10.36
CA LEU A 360 20.82 -11.26 11.31
C LEU A 360 20.54 -11.85 12.71
N PRO A 361 21.56 -12.26 13.48
CA PRO A 361 21.32 -12.75 14.82
C PRO A 361 20.73 -11.59 15.63
N PHE A 362 19.75 -11.90 16.48
CA PHE A 362 19.11 -11.02 17.47
C PHE A 362 17.89 -10.18 17.04
N GLN A 363 16.76 -10.82 16.75
CA GLN A 363 15.45 -10.41 17.29
C GLN A 363 14.50 -11.64 17.45
N GLY A 364 14.07 -11.93 18.69
CA GLY A 364 12.80 -12.65 18.99
C GLY A 364 12.82 -14.17 19.18
N ASN A 365 12.90 -14.61 20.45
CA ASN A 365 12.25 -15.76 21.13
C ASN A 365 12.13 -17.17 20.48
N GLY A 366 12.92 -17.52 19.47
CA GLY A 366 13.03 -18.92 18.97
C GLY A 366 14.13 -19.79 19.60
N HIS A 367 14.93 -19.26 20.52
CA HIS A 367 16.31 -19.76 20.78
C HIS A 367 16.50 -20.83 21.88
N PHE A 368 15.49 -21.64 22.24
CA PHE A 368 15.71 -22.71 23.24
C PHE A 368 15.55 -24.15 22.73
N ARG A 369 15.67 -24.40 21.41
CA ARG A 369 15.66 -25.80 20.91
C ARG A 369 16.72 -26.20 19.89
N LEU A 370 17.79 -25.41 19.72
CA LEU A 370 18.89 -25.78 18.81
C LEU A 370 20.30 -25.75 19.43
N LEU A 371 20.41 -25.72 20.77
CA LEU A 371 21.69 -25.87 21.47
C LEU A 371 21.96 -27.29 21.99
N GLU A 372 21.05 -28.24 21.75
CA GLU A 372 21.26 -29.65 22.13
C GLU A 372 21.76 -30.53 20.97
N VAL A 373 21.88 -29.98 19.75
CA VAL A 373 22.34 -30.74 18.56
C VAL A 373 23.70 -30.26 18.03
N ALA A 374 24.28 -29.19 18.59
CA ALA A 374 25.60 -28.69 18.22
C ALA A 374 26.73 -29.44 18.96
N GLY A 375 26.80 -30.76 18.77
CA GLY A 375 27.92 -31.61 19.16
C GLY A 375 28.71 -32.17 17.99
N ALA A 376 28.42 -31.75 16.76
CA ALA A 376 29.10 -32.24 15.55
C ALA A 376 29.90 -31.10 14.91
N VAL A 377 31.22 -31.19 15.00
CA VAL A 377 32.17 -30.39 14.23
C VAL A 377 32.00 -30.79 12.75
N ILE A 378 31.52 -29.86 11.91
CA ILE A 378 31.48 -30.07 10.46
C ILE A 378 32.79 -29.56 9.86
N ALA A 379 33.53 -30.44 9.21
CA ALA A 379 34.77 -30.10 8.51
C ALA A 379 34.49 -29.27 7.25
N LEU A 380 35.20 -28.15 7.09
CA LEU A 380 35.10 -27.23 5.95
C LEU A 380 35.77 -27.74 4.65
N SER A 381 36.23 -28.99 4.62
CA SER A 381 37.00 -29.54 3.49
C SER A 381 36.19 -30.35 2.48
N ASN A 382 34.87 -30.40 2.59
CA ASN A 382 34.04 -31.09 1.58
C ASN A 382 33.61 -30.11 0.49
N GLU A 383 34.23 -30.21 -0.70
CA GLU A 383 33.63 -29.65 -1.91
C GLU A 383 32.31 -30.36 -2.22
N PRO A 384 31.24 -29.62 -2.58
CA PRO A 384 30.00 -30.25 -3.01
C PRO A 384 30.19 -30.90 -4.39
N ALA A 385 29.89 -32.20 -4.48
CA ALA A 385 29.96 -32.95 -5.73
C ALA A 385 29.06 -32.31 -6.80
N ARG A 386 29.63 -32.02 -7.99
CA ARG A 386 28.87 -31.51 -9.13
C ARG A 386 27.88 -32.57 -9.63
N ALA A 387 26.68 -32.14 -10.00
CA ALA A 387 25.54 -32.98 -10.39
C ALA A 387 25.78 -33.95 -11.58
N ALA A 388 26.92 -33.90 -12.27
CA ALA A 388 27.24 -34.80 -13.39
C ALA A 388 27.78 -36.17 -12.95
N GLU A 389 28.15 -36.36 -11.69
CA GLU A 389 28.83 -37.58 -11.22
C GLU A 389 27.91 -38.63 -10.56
N LEU A 390 26.60 -38.36 -10.50
CA LEU A 390 25.64 -39.26 -9.83
C LEU A 390 25.20 -40.48 -10.67
N VAL A 391 25.70 -40.64 -11.89
CA VAL A 391 25.19 -41.63 -12.87
C VAL A 391 26.03 -42.92 -12.95
N LEU A 392 27.26 -42.94 -12.44
CA LEU A 392 28.13 -44.12 -12.50
C LEU A 392 28.81 -44.35 -11.14
N ARG A 393 28.04 -44.87 -10.16
CA ARG A 393 28.57 -45.13 -8.82
C ARG A 393 28.79 -46.61 -8.59
N GLU A 394 30.05 -47.04 -8.70
CA GLU A 394 30.50 -48.37 -8.29
C GLU A 394 31.92 -48.33 -7.70
N ALA A 395 32.15 -47.49 -6.69
CA ALA A 395 33.17 -47.63 -5.64
C ALA A 395 33.25 -46.33 -4.82
N ALA A 396 33.28 -46.44 -3.48
CA ALA A 396 33.56 -45.30 -2.62
C ALA A 396 35.08 -45.10 -2.50
N PRO A 397 35.63 -43.88 -2.68
CA PRO A 397 37.03 -43.62 -2.40
C PRO A 397 37.26 -43.54 -0.88
N GLN A 398 38.39 -44.09 -0.42
CA GLN A 398 38.84 -43.95 0.96
C GLN A 398 39.23 -42.49 1.25
N SER A 399 38.85 -42.01 2.43
CA SER A 399 39.20 -40.69 2.94
C SER A 399 40.71 -40.55 3.07
N SER A 400 41.30 -39.53 2.45
CA SER A 400 42.68 -39.11 2.73
C SER A 400 42.77 -38.44 4.10
N ASP A 401 43.89 -38.65 4.79
CA ASP A 401 44.16 -38.07 6.11
C ASP A 401 44.10 -36.54 6.09
N PRO A 402 43.66 -35.91 7.20
CA PRO A 402 43.50 -34.47 7.32
C PRO A 402 44.84 -33.74 7.22
N PHE A 403 44.82 -32.61 6.52
CA PHE A 403 45.96 -31.73 6.28
C PHE A 403 46.39 -30.99 7.56
N ASP A 404 47.69 -31.03 7.89
CA ASP A 404 48.25 -30.37 9.07
C ASP A 404 48.69 -28.93 8.76
N ALA A 405 48.26 -27.97 9.58
CA ALA A 405 48.39 -26.53 9.32
C ALA A 405 49.85 -26.04 9.30
N ASP A 406 50.75 -26.75 10.00
CA ASP A 406 52.18 -26.47 10.01
C ASP A 406 52.82 -26.69 8.61
N GLN A 407 52.16 -27.45 7.73
CA GLN A 407 52.63 -27.73 6.37
C GLN A 407 52.46 -26.54 5.40
N LEU A 408 51.72 -25.49 5.79
CA LEU A 408 51.58 -24.26 4.98
C LEU A 408 52.77 -23.32 5.09
N MET A 409 53.61 -23.50 6.11
CA MET A 409 54.76 -22.63 6.39
C MET A 409 56.08 -23.17 5.77
N LEU A 410 56.06 -24.38 5.20
CA LEU A 410 57.22 -24.99 4.55
C LEU A 410 57.01 -25.04 3.04
N ALA A 411 57.69 -24.16 2.31
CA ALA A 411 57.65 -24.13 0.86
C ALA A 411 58.33 -25.38 0.26
N PRO A 412 57.66 -26.12 -0.64
CA PRO A 412 58.30 -27.20 -1.39
C PRO A 412 59.40 -26.66 -2.33
N ILE A 413 60.47 -27.44 -2.52
CA ILE A 413 61.58 -27.10 -3.43
C ILE A 413 61.04 -26.73 -4.82
N GLY A 414 61.44 -25.56 -5.33
CA GLY A 414 61.14 -25.10 -6.69
C GLY A 414 59.99 -24.10 -6.84
N ARG A 415 59.43 -23.59 -5.73
CA ARG A 415 58.50 -22.45 -5.76
C ARG A 415 59.24 -21.10 -5.86
N ALA A 416 58.59 -20.13 -6.51
CA ALA A 416 59.19 -18.83 -6.84
C ALA A 416 59.45 -17.91 -5.63
N ASP A 417 58.93 -18.27 -4.46
CA ASP A 417 59.03 -17.53 -3.20
C ASP A 417 59.90 -18.24 -2.15
N ASP A 418 60.66 -19.25 -2.56
CA ASP A 418 61.66 -19.93 -1.71
C ASP A 418 63.02 -19.19 -1.78
N PHE A 419 63.37 -18.50 -0.70
CA PHE A 419 64.67 -17.82 -0.53
C PHE A 419 65.64 -18.62 0.36
N GLY A 420 65.34 -19.88 0.66
CA GLY A 420 66.18 -20.81 1.43
C GLY A 420 66.58 -22.07 0.66
N VAL A 421 67.28 -22.99 1.32
CA VAL A 421 67.49 -24.36 0.81
C VAL A 421 66.24 -25.17 1.16
N GLY A 422 65.24 -25.18 0.27
CA GLY A 422 63.97 -25.88 0.46
C GLY A 422 64.13 -27.35 0.85
N VAL A 423 63.07 -27.93 1.41
CA VAL A 423 63.09 -29.29 1.97
C VAL A 423 62.58 -30.31 0.95
N ASP A 424 63.35 -31.38 0.72
CA ASP A 424 62.95 -32.48 -0.18
C ASP A 424 62.02 -33.45 0.55
N ARG A 425 60.73 -33.38 0.20
CA ARG A 425 59.67 -34.22 0.79
C ARG A 425 59.94 -35.72 0.60
N ALA A 426 60.54 -36.12 -0.52
CA ALA A 426 60.83 -37.53 -0.80
C ALA A 426 61.95 -38.09 0.09
N ALA A 427 62.85 -37.23 0.57
CA ALA A 427 63.91 -37.62 1.49
C ALA A 427 63.39 -37.75 2.94
N GLN A 428 62.44 -36.91 3.35
CA GLN A 428 61.84 -36.95 4.70
C GLN A 428 60.94 -38.16 4.91
N ASP A 429 60.08 -38.49 3.94
CA ASP A 429 59.21 -39.66 4.05
C ASP A 429 60.01 -40.98 4.16
N ASN A 430 61.19 -41.04 3.52
CA ASN A 430 62.10 -42.19 3.61
C ASN A 430 62.85 -42.28 4.96
N LEU A 431 63.13 -41.15 5.61
CA LEU A 431 63.74 -41.10 6.94
C LEU A 431 62.74 -41.54 8.03
N ASP A 432 61.49 -41.11 7.93
CA ASP A 432 60.43 -41.47 8.87
C ASP A 432 59.98 -42.94 8.73
N ALA A 433 60.00 -43.48 7.50
CA ALA A 433 59.78 -44.90 7.25
C ALA A 433 60.91 -45.78 7.83
N SER A 434 62.17 -45.34 7.69
CA SER A 434 63.33 -46.05 8.25
C SER A 434 63.40 -45.97 9.79
N ALA A 435 62.93 -44.87 10.38
CA ALA A 435 62.81 -44.73 11.83
C ALA A 435 61.74 -45.65 12.44
N LYS A 436 60.63 -45.89 11.73
CA LYS A 436 59.58 -46.83 12.16
C LYS A 436 59.99 -48.30 12.06
N GLN A 437 60.89 -48.67 11.15
CA GLN A 437 61.40 -50.05 11.04
C GLN A 437 62.41 -50.42 12.14
N ASN A 438 63.13 -49.46 12.72
CA ASN A 438 64.12 -49.71 13.77
C ASN A 438 63.56 -49.76 15.21
N ILE A 439 62.23 -49.65 15.40
CA ILE A 439 61.59 -49.82 16.72
C ILE A 439 61.08 -51.28 16.93
N ALA A 440 61.17 -52.14 15.90
CA ALA A 440 60.95 -53.57 16.05
C ALA A 440 62.27 -54.29 16.41
N GLY A 441 62.71 -54.13 17.66
CA GLY A 441 63.74 -54.98 18.27
C GLY A 441 63.18 -56.35 18.67
N PRO A 442 64.01 -57.42 18.68
CA PRO A 442 63.56 -58.81 18.54
C PRO A 442 62.91 -59.40 19.79
N ASP A 443 61.87 -60.20 19.58
CA ASP A 443 61.22 -61.06 20.57
C ASP A 443 62.25 -61.97 21.27
N VAL A 444 62.37 -61.81 22.60
CA VAL A 444 63.08 -62.76 23.47
C VAL A 444 62.08 -63.82 23.93
N PRO A 445 62.30 -65.12 23.64
CA PRO A 445 61.44 -66.17 24.14
C PRO A 445 61.89 -66.54 25.56
N THR A 446 60.98 -66.52 26.53
CA THR A 446 61.19 -67.21 27.80
C THR A 446 60.15 -68.31 27.98
N ASN A 447 60.70 -69.51 27.99
CA ASN A 447 60.19 -70.80 28.43
C ASN A 447 59.72 -70.77 29.89
#